data_AF-A0A1I2BTW8-F1
#
_entry.id   AF-A0A1I2BTW8-F1
#
_cell.length_a   1.000
_cell.length_b   1.000
_cell.length_c   1.000
_cell.angle_alpha   90.00
_cell.angle_beta   90.00
_cell.angle_gamma   90.00
#
_symmetry.space_group_name_H-M   'P 1'
#
loop_
_entity.id
_entity.type
_entity.pdbx_description
1 polymer ?
#
loop_
_entity_poly.entity_id
_entity_poly.type
_entity_poly.pdbx_seq_one_letter_code
_entity_poly.pdbx_strand_id
1 'polypeptide(L)'
;MQFYYGSQMPLRILDEAEFWKQQEEEHTVVIRELVTGLEKVYVDALNTWEKALGETHQRIVRFIESVIRSNYTISPSLEKDVLDLVAFCLQQSEDFIELCQQIKNQSSAVSGNPTAKVVLDHIIRESEYFIGIAQTILYQKGQM
;
A
#
# COMPACT_ATOMS: atom_id res chain seq x y z
N MET A 1 2.35 13.21 6.60
CA MET A 1 2.93 14.51 6.15
C MET A 1 2.08 15.03 5.01
N GLN A 2 1.62 16.29 5.06
CA GLN A 2 0.89 16.91 3.94
C GLN A 2 1.78 17.93 3.27
N PHE A 3 2.09 17.70 2.01
CA PHE A 3 2.74 18.70 1.17
C PHE A 3 1.95 18.93 -0.11
N TYR A 4 2.00 20.16 -0.63
CA TYR A 4 1.26 20.62 -1.80
C TYR A 4 2.29 20.97 -2.88
N TYR A 5 2.37 20.21 -3.97
CA TYR A 5 3.48 20.31 -4.93
C TYR A 5 3.08 20.37 -6.42
N GLY A 6 2.01 21.11 -6.74
CA GLY A 6 1.78 21.65 -8.09
C GLY A 6 1.73 20.62 -9.24
N SER A 7 2.41 20.89 -10.36
CA SER A 7 2.24 20.23 -11.66
C SER A 7 2.97 18.89 -11.88
N GLN A 8 3.58 18.29 -10.85
CA GLN A 8 4.33 17.02 -10.96
C GLN A 8 3.53 15.77 -10.51
N MET A 9 2.22 15.80 -10.72
CA MET A 9 1.27 14.81 -10.16
C MET A 9 1.57 13.33 -10.49
N PRO A 10 2.02 12.93 -11.70
CA PRO A 10 2.31 11.51 -11.99
C PRO A 10 3.56 10.96 -11.27
N LEU A 11 4.50 11.82 -10.89
CA LEU A 11 5.73 11.41 -10.19
C LEU A 11 5.49 11.27 -8.70
N ARG A 12 4.72 12.20 -8.15
CA ARG A 12 4.35 12.19 -6.74
C ARG A 12 3.62 10.91 -6.34
N ILE A 13 2.73 10.40 -7.19
CA ILE A 13 2.00 9.19 -6.84
C ILE A 13 2.91 7.96 -6.80
N LEU A 14 3.99 7.94 -7.59
CA LEU A 14 4.98 6.87 -7.50
C LEU A 14 5.75 6.94 -6.18
N ASP A 15 6.16 8.13 -5.72
CA ASP A 15 6.82 8.29 -4.42
C ASP A 15 5.91 7.87 -3.25
N GLU A 16 4.64 8.28 -3.27
CA GLU A 16 3.67 7.88 -2.25
C GLU A 16 3.40 6.37 -2.32
N ALA A 17 3.24 5.80 -3.52
CA ALA A 17 3.04 4.37 -3.68
C ALA A 17 4.26 3.56 -3.21
N GLU A 18 5.48 4.01 -3.50
CA GLU A 18 6.72 3.38 -3.03
C GLU A 18 6.72 3.30 -1.50
N PHE A 19 6.55 4.45 -0.84
CA PHE A 19 6.53 4.55 0.61
C PHE A 19 5.46 3.65 1.22
N TRP A 20 4.22 3.74 0.76
CA TRP A 20 3.12 3.01 1.37
C TRP A 20 3.13 1.51 1.08
N LYS A 21 3.62 1.07 -0.09
CA LYS A 21 3.77 -0.38 -0.34
C LYS A 21 4.88 -0.98 0.53
N GLN A 22 5.96 -0.24 0.77
CA GLN A 22 6.97 -0.66 1.74
C GLN A 22 6.40 -0.72 3.17
N GLN A 23 5.64 0.30 3.60
CA GLN A 23 5.03 0.30 4.93
C GLN A 23 4.06 -0.88 5.13
N GLU A 24 3.23 -1.18 4.14
CA GLU A 24 2.33 -2.35 4.23
C GLU A 24 3.10 -3.68 4.24
N GLU A 25 4.18 -3.80 3.48
CA GLU A 25 5.08 -4.96 3.54
C GLU A 25 5.63 -5.13 4.96
N GLU A 26 6.17 -4.07 5.55
CA GLU A 26 6.69 -4.05 6.93
C GLU A 26 5.60 -4.36 7.97
N HIS A 27 4.37 -3.87 7.75
CA HIS A 27 3.23 -4.13 8.62
C HIS A 27 2.86 -5.60 8.68
N THR A 28 3.09 -6.38 7.61
CA THR A 28 2.86 -7.83 7.68
C THR A 28 3.77 -8.49 8.72
N VAL A 29 5.02 -8.03 8.83
CA VAL A 29 6.00 -8.50 9.82
C VAL A 29 5.59 -8.04 11.21
N VAL A 30 5.26 -6.76 11.36
CA VAL A 30 4.82 -6.18 12.64
C VAL A 30 3.66 -6.98 13.24
N ILE A 31 2.65 -7.35 12.43
CA ILE A 31 1.50 -8.13 12.92
C ILE A 31 1.94 -9.51 13.42
N ARG A 32 2.81 -10.22 12.69
CA ARG A 32 3.28 -11.56 13.09
C ARG A 32 4.15 -11.53 14.34
N GLU A 33 5.00 -10.52 14.48
CA GLU A 33 5.90 -10.37 15.64
C GLU A 33 5.15 -9.88 16.88
N LEU A 34 4.11 -9.05 16.72
CA LEU A 34 3.33 -8.50 17.82
C LEU A 34 2.35 -9.52 18.42
N VAL A 35 1.74 -10.37 17.60
CA VAL A 35 0.66 -11.27 18.02
C VAL A 35 1.17 -12.68 18.28
N THR A 36 1.56 -12.95 19.53
CA THR A 36 1.95 -14.30 19.95
C THR A 36 0.80 -15.29 19.77
N GLY A 37 1.08 -16.42 19.11
CA GLY A 37 0.10 -17.48 18.91
C GLY A 37 -0.96 -17.17 17.84
N LEU A 38 -0.69 -16.22 16.94
CA LEU A 38 -1.53 -15.95 15.77
C LEU A 38 -1.79 -17.24 14.98
N GLU A 39 -3.03 -17.44 14.54
CA GLU A 39 -3.45 -18.65 13.86
C GLU A 39 -2.69 -18.85 12.55
N LYS A 40 -2.34 -20.10 12.24
CA LYS A 40 -1.53 -20.46 11.07
C LYS A 40 -2.07 -19.88 9.76
N VAL A 41 -3.40 -19.87 9.59
CA VAL A 41 -4.05 -19.30 8.39
C VAL A 41 -3.69 -17.83 8.19
N TYR A 42 -3.63 -17.04 9.27
CA TYR A 42 -3.25 -15.62 9.20
C TYR A 42 -1.75 -15.45 9.05
N VAL A 43 -0.93 -16.29 9.70
CA VAL A 43 0.53 -16.27 9.51
C VAL A 43 0.89 -16.57 8.05
N ASP A 44 0.30 -17.61 7.46
CA ASP A 44 0.51 -17.98 6.06
C ASP A 44 0.03 -16.86 5.10
N ALA A 45 -1.13 -16.26 5.38
CA ALA A 45 -1.65 -15.14 4.62
C ALA A 45 -0.70 -13.93 4.69
N LEU A 46 -0.22 -13.55 5.88
CA LEU A 46 0.71 -12.43 6.07
C LEU A 46 2.04 -12.66 5.36
N ASN A 47 2.59 -13.89 5.36
CA ASN A 47 3.79 -14.20 4.58
C ASN A 47 3.57 -14.08 3.06
N THR A 48 2.38 -14.47 2.59
CA THR A 48 2.01 -14.32 1.18
C THR A 48 1.89 -12.85 0.80
N TRP A 49 1.28 -12.06 1.68
CA TRP A 49 1.11 -10.63 1.52
C TRP A 49 2.43 -9.86 1.54
N GLU A 50 3.35 -10.19 2.46
CA GLU A 50 4.69 -9.61 2.50
C GLU A 50 5.37 -9.71 1.13
N LYS A 51 5.37 -10.92 0.55
CA LYS A 51 5.96 -11.15 -0.76
C LYS A 51 5.26 -10.36 -1.86
N ALA A 52 3.93 -10.36 -1.89
CA ALA A 52 3.16 -9.66 -2.91
C ALA A 52 3.34 -8.13 -2.85
N LEU A 53 3.38 -7.57 -1.65
CA LEU A 53 3.63 -6.15 -1.41
C LEU A 53 5.06 -5.78 -1.78
N GLY A 54 6.05 -6.58 -1.37
CA GLY A 54 7.45 -6.41 -1.76
C GLY A 54 7.67 -6.46 -3.28
N GLU A 55 7.03 -7.40 -3.99
CA GLU A 55 7.07 -7.44 -5.46
C GLU A 55 6.48 -6.19 -6.11
N THR A 56 5.42 -5.64 -5.51
CA THR A 56 4.76 -4.42 -5.99
C THR A 56 5.63 -3.19 -5.74
N HIS A 57 6.18 -3.07 -4.53
CA HIS A 57 7.16 -2.05 -4.16
C HIS A 57 8.35 -2.05 -5.13
N GLN A 58 8.96 -3.21 -5.40
CA GLN A 58 10.06 -3.33 -6.36
C GLN A 58 9.65 -2.92 -7.79
N ARG A 59 8.40 -3.16 -8.18
CA ARG A 59 7.88 -2.69 -9.47
C ARG A 59 7.79 -1.17 -9.51
N ILE A 60 7.30 -0.52 -8.45
CA ILE A 60 7.22 0.94 -8.35
C ILE A 60 8.61 1.56 -8.46
N VAL A 61 9.60 1.04 -7.74
CA VAL A 61 11.00 1.50 -7.81
C VAL A 61 11.52 1.48 -9.25
N ARG A 62 11.29 0.40 -10.00
CA ARG A 62 11.69 0.32 -11.43
C ARG A 62 11.02 1.38 -12.31
N PHE A 63 9.76 1.73 -12.02
CA PHE A 63 9.07 2.81 -12.73
C PHE A 63 9.69 4.17 -12.41
N ILE A 64 9.98 4.46 -11.14
CA ILE A 64 10.68 5.67 -10.71
C ILE A 64 12.02 5.80 -11.44
N GLU A 65 12.83 4.74 -11.46
CA GLU A 65 14.11 4.73 -12.19
C GLU A 65 13.94 4.99 -13.69
N SER A 66 12.89 4.43 -14.32
CA SER A 66 12.61 4.60 -15.74
C SER A 66 12.26 6.06 -16.09
N VAL A 67 11.49 6.72 -15.23
CA VAL A 67 11.20 8.16 -15.37
C VAL A 67 12.47 8.97 -15.21
N ILE A 68 13.26 8.73 -14.16
CA ILE A 68 14.51 9.46 -13.89
C ILE A 68 15.45 9.35 -15.09
N ARG A 69 15.63 8.14 -15.64
CA ARG A 69 16.49 7.88 -16.81
C ARG A 69 15.95 8.48 -18.10
N SER A 70 14.64 8.75 -18.15
CA SER A 70 13.98 9.45 -19.25
C SER A 70 14.01 10.98 -19.07
N ASN A 71 14.81 11.49 -18.13
CA ASN A 71 14.92 12.91 -17.79
C ASN A 71 13.54 13.57 -17.58
N TYR A 72 12.65 12.85 -16.88
CA TYR A 72 11.28 13.28 -16.57
C TYR A 72 10.38 13.51 -17.79
N THR A 73 10.78 13.03 -18.97
CA THR A 73 9.93 13.04 -20.16
C THR A 73 9.02 11.82 -20.11
N ILE A 74 7.76 12.03 -19.76
CA ILE A 74 6.76 10.95 -19.66
C ILE A 74 6.02 10.84 -20.99
N SER A 75 6.18 9.71 -21.68
CA SER A 75 5.35 9.42 -22.87
C SER A 75 3.91 9.10 -22.44
N PRO A 76 2.92 9.29 -23.32
CA PRO A 76 1.54 8.90 -23.02
C PRO A 76 1.39 7.41 -22.63
N SER A 77 2.23 6.53 -23.18
CA SER A 77 2.25 5.11 -22.81
C SER A 77 2.75 4.89 -21.39
N LEU A 78 3.88 5.53 -21.02
CA LEU A 78 4.44 5.44 -19.68
C LEU A 78 3.48 6.03 -18.65
N GLU A 79 2.81 7.13 -18.99
CA GLU A 79 1.80 7.73 -18.13
C GLU A 79 0.64 6.77 -17.85
N LYS A 80 0.15 6.07 -18.89
CA LYS A 80 -0.88 5.05 -18.73
C LYS A 80 -0.40 3.91 -17.84
N ASP A 81 0.80 3.39 -18.06
CA ASP A 81 1.37 2.30 -17.26
C ASP A 81 1.50 2.68 -15.78
N VAL A 82 1.84 3.95 -15.49
CA VAL A 82 1.88 4.49 -14.12
C VAL A 82 0.47 4.52 -13.51
N LEU A 83 -0.54 4.99 -14.24
CA LEU A 83 -1.92 5.03 -13.74
C LEU A 83 -2.48 3.62 -13.46
N ASP A 84 -2.20 2.67 -14.35
CA ASP A 84 -2.59 1.26 -14.17
C ASP A 84 -1.91 0.65 -12.95
N LEU A 85 -0.63 0.97 -12.72
CA LEU A 85 0.10 0.55 -11.51
C LEU A 85 -0.51 1.16 -10.24
N VAL A 86 -0.89 2.43 -10.26
CA VAL A 86 -1.51 3.11 -9.11
C VAL A 86 -2.88 2.50 -8.79
N ALA A 87 -3.69 2.23 -9.81
CA ALA A 87 -4.97 1.55 -9.64
C ALA A 87 -4.78 0.16 -9.01
N PHE A 88 -3.75 -0.57 -9.45
CA PHE A 88 -3.39 -1.85 -8.83
C PHE A 88 -2.96 -1.68 -7.36
N CYS A 89 -2.14 -0.68 -7.03
CA CYS A 89 -1.70 -0.42 -5.66
C CYS A 89 -2.88 -0.07 -4.75
N LEU A 90 -3.85 0.70 -5.26
CA LEU A 90 -5.09 1.02 -4.55
C LEU A 90 -5.85 -0.26 -4.21
N GLN A 91 -6.16 -1.10 -5.20
CA GLN A 91 -6.89 -2.36 -4.97
C GLN A 91 -6.14 -3.27 -3.98
N GLN A 92 -4.83 -3.38 -4.14
CA GLN A 92 -3.99 -4.16 -3.23
C GLN A 92 -4.07 -3.66 -1.78
N SER A 93 -4.22 -2.35 -1.57
CA SER A 93 -4.38 -1.77 -0.22
C SER A 93 -5.75 -2.09 0.37
N GLU A 94 -6.81 -2.05 -0.45
CA GLU A 94 -8.17 -2.42 -0.04
C GLU A 94 -8.22 -3.88 0.43
N ASP A 95 -7.63 -4.77 -0.36
CA ASP A 95 -7.55 -6.20 -0.07
C ASP A 95 -6.69 -6.48 1.20
N PHE A 96 -5.59 -5.73 1.38
CA PHE A 96 -4.76 -5.82 2.59
C PHE A 96 -5.50 -5.33 3.84
N ILE A 97 -6.27 -4.25 3.73
CA ILE A 97 -7.15 -3.77 4.80
C ILE A 97 -8.17 -4.85 5.17
N GLU A 98 -8.75 -5.55 4.20
CA GLU A 98 -9.69 -6.64 4.46
C GLU A 98 -9.03 -7.74 5.31
N LEU A 99 -7.82 -8.17 4.95
CA LEU A 99 -7.06 -9.12 5.77
C LEU A 99 -6.84 -8.59 7.21
N CYS A 100 -6.43 -7.33 7.35
CA CYS A 100 -6.22 -6.72 8.66
C CYS A 100 -7.51 -6.68 9.49
N GLN A 101 -8.65 -6.41 8.85
CA GLN A 101 -9.96 -6.43 9.50
C GLN A 101 -10.36 -7.86 9.92
N GLN A 102 -10.11 -8.87 9.08
CA GLN A 102 -10.35 -10.27 9.41
C GLN A 102 -9.50 -10.69 10.62
N ILE A 103 -8.20 -10.39 10.62
CA ILE A 103 -7.31 -10.67 11.76
C ILE A 103 -7.84 -9.97 13.02
N LYS A 104 -8.16 -8.66 12.93
CA LYS A 104 -8.64 -7.88 14.09
C LYS A 104 -9.91 -8.44 14.70
N ASN A 105 -10.87 -8.85 13.87
CA ASN A 105 -12.22 -9.17 14.29
C ASN A 105 -12.46 -10.67 14.53
N GLN A 106 -11.64 -11.54 13.93
CA GLN A 106 -11.88 -12.99 13.91
C GLN A 106 -10.74 -13.80 14.53
N SER A 107 -9.54 -13.23 14.72
CA SER A 107 -8.45 -13.94 15.42
C SER A 107 -8.76 -14.06 16.91
N SER A 108 -8.70 -15.29 17.40
CA SER A 108 -8.74 -15.61 18.83
C SER A 108 -7.54 -15.01 19.55
N ALA A 109 -6.35 -15.04 18.92
CA ALA A 109 -5.12 -14.47 19.48
C ALA A 109 -5.20 -12.93 19.64
N VAL A 110 -5.92 -12.25 18.74
CA VAL A 110 -6.13 -10.79 18.82
C VAL A 110 -7.31 -10.42 19.73
N SER A 111 -8.32 -11.28 19.86
CA SER A 111 -9.57 -10.98 20.57
C SER A 111 -9.38 -10.42 21.99
N GLY A 112 -8.42 -10.97 22.74
CA GLY A 112 -8.04 -10.56 24.10
C GLY A 112 -6.82 -9.64 24.19
N ASN A 113 -6.24 -9.21 23.06
CA ASN A 113 -5.03 -8.38 23.02
C ASN A 113 -5.37 -6.95 22.56
N PRO A 114 -5.59 -6.00 23.51
CA PRO A 114 -5.97 -4.64 23.16
C PRO A 114 -4.87 -3.88 22.39
N THR A 115 -3.60 -4.16 22.69
CA THR A 115 -2.47 -3.56 21.97
C THR A 115 -2.46 -3.97 20.51
N ALA A 116 -2.67 -5.25 20.22
CA ALA A 116 -2.77 -5.76 18.84
C ALA A 116 -3.91 -5.08 18.06
N LYS A 117 -5.07 -4.87 18.70
CA LYS A 117 -6.19 -4.16 18.06
C LYS A 117 -5.85 -2.71 17.73
N VAL A 118 -5.21 -1.98 18.65
CA VAL A 118 -4.78 -0.60 18.41
C VAL A 118 -3.78 -0.50 17.27
N VAL A 119 -2.83 -1.44 17.19
CA VAL A 119 -1.85 -1.49 16.09
C VAL A 119 -2.52 -1.84 14.76
N LEU A 120 -3.41 -2.83 14.71
CA LEU A 120 -4.16 -3.15 13.49
C LEU A 120 -5.03 -1.97 13.02
N ASP A 121 -5.67 -1.26 13.94
CA ASP A 121 -6.43 -0.05 13.61
C ASP A 121 -5.53 1.06 13.06
N HIS A 122 -4.28 1.16 13.53
CA HIS A 122 -3.31 2.12 13.00
C HIS A 122 -2.88 1.76 11.57
N ILE A 123 -2.52 0.48 11.34
CA ILE A 123 -2.15 -0.04 10.03
C ILE A 123 -3.28 0.20 9.01
N ILE A 124 -4.52 -0.11 9.38
CA ILE A 124 -5.69 0.11 8.52
C ILE A 124 -5.83 1.59 8.14
N ARG A 125 -5.75 2.51 9.11
CA ARG A 125 -5.88 3.95 8.84
C ARG A 125 -4.77 4.49 7.91
N GLU A 126 -3.57 3.91 8.00
CA GLU A 126 -2.46 4.30 7.14
C GLU A 126 -2.66 3.82 5.69
N SER A 127 -3.12 2.58 5.50
CA SER A 127 -3.53 2.11 4.17
C SER A 127 -4.72 2.90 3.60
N GLU A 128 -5.72 3.26 4.44
CA GLU A 128 -6.83 4.13 4.03
C GLU A 128 -6.35 5.53 3.60
N TYR A 129 -5.34 6.07 4.27
CA TYR A 129 -4.73 7.34 3.89
C TYR A 129 -4.10 7.25 2.49
N PHE A 130 -3.36 6.18 2.19
CA PHE A 130 -2.82 5.95 0.85
C PHE A 130 -3.93 5.82 -0.20
N ILE A 131 -5.00 5.07 0.09
CA ILE A 131 -6.16 4.96 -0.81
C ILE A 131 -6.72 6.34 -1.15
N GLY A 132 -6.89 7.22 -0.17
CA GLY A 132 -7.38 8.59 -0.40
C GLY A 132 -6.47 9.40 -1.34
N ILE A 133 -5.15 9.24 -1.23
CA ILE A 133 -4.18 9.86 -2.16
C ILE A 133 -4.35 9.28 -3.56
N ALA A 134 -4.34 7.95 -3.69
CA ALA A 134 -4.43 7.26 -4.98
C ALA A 134 -5.74 7.61 -5.71
N GLN A 135 -6.87 7.59 -5.02
CA GLN A 135 -8.19 7.95 -5.56
C GLN A 135 -8.23 9.39 -6.07
N THR A 136 -7.66 10.35 -5.32
CA THR A 136 -7.64 11.76 -5.74
C THR A 136 -6.96 11.91 -7.11
N ILE A 137 -5.90 11.16 -7.36
CA ILE A 137 -5.11 11.23 -8.59
C ILE A 137 -5.82 10.51 -9.75
N LEU A 138 -6.39 9.33 -9.49
CA LEU A 138 -7.15 8.58 -10.49
C LEU A 138 -8.43 9.31 -10.92
N TYR A 139 -9.17 9.90 -9.97
CA TYR A 139 -10.42 10.61 -10.26
C TYR A 139 -10.23 11.98 -10.90
N GLN A 140 -9.15 12.70 -10.60
CA GLN A 140 -8.81 13.94 -11.33
C GLN A 140 -8.54 13.68 -12.82
N LYS A 141 -8.00 12.51 -13.17
CA LYS A 141 -7.75 12.09 -14.56
C LYS A 141 -9.00 11.60 -15.29
N GLY A 142 -9.97 11.00 -14.58
CA GLY A 142 -11.24 10.56 -15.18
C GLY A 142 -12.19 11.71 -15.56
N GLN A 143 -11.88 12.96 -15.19
CA GLN A 143 -12.68 14.16 -15.47
C GLN A 143 -12.07 15.09 -16.55
N MET A 144 -10.94 14.72 -17.17
CA MET A 144 -10.35 15.40 -18.34
C MET A 144 -10.53 14.56 -19.61
#